data_AF-T2B2K7-F1
#
_entry.id   AF-T2B2K7-F1
#
_cell.length_a   1.000
_cell.length_b   1.000
_cell.length_c   1.000
_cell.angle_alpha   90.00
_cell.angle_beta   90.00
_cell.angle_gamma   90.00
#
_symmetry.space_group_name_H-M   'P 1'
#
loop_
_entity.id
_entity.type
_entity.pdbx_description
1 polymer ?
#
loop_
_entity_poly.entity_id
_entity_poly.type
_entity_poly.pdbx_seq_one_letter_code
_entity_poly.pdbx_strand_id
1 'polypeptide(L)'
;AQKYDFDKIPASVEKYFDQIHEITGRRYHCYEYFGHPEAETVVVILGASGATVQLVAEEYAKQGKKVGVLRIRLFRPFDPEMFCAAMPKTAKVVVCLDRAPEFVQAGGLIYRETMVAMMKQNRLTNVKVTGGRYSYLGFEITPKDVMAIYQQFYDKPVESMPCEFVCGIIDDLRNKSLPKVDQEEVAELENKLLPAQVNQSVLYGIGSHGTIGASRNAVQILQNTASNIQVQCQFQFDGKKSGGLTVSHIRLYKGENEEYKKRIQMAEFDISNAQYIACHAENYLQKYKNMFENIQENGVVVLNADSHEDMPQLRREKHPSQNEA
;
A
#
# COMPACT_ATOMS: atom_id res chain seq x y z
N ALA A 1 -26.19 -36.29 1.54
CA ALA A 1 -25.27 -35.15 1.48
C ALA A 1 -25.75 -34.22 0.38
N GLN A 2 -26.30 -33.04 0.72
CA GLN A 2 -26.51 -31.99 -0.28
C GLN A 2 -25.14 -31.68 -0.90
N LYS A 3 -24.95 -32.11 -2.15
CA LYS A 3 -23.79 -31.81 -2.99
C LYS A 3 -23.86 -30.31 -3.28
N TYR A 4 -23.23 -29.49 -2.44
CA TYR A 4 -23.01 -28.09 -2.80
C TYR A 4 -22.15 -28.08 -4.06
N ASP A 5 -22.71 -27.53 -5.14
CA ASP A 5 -22.01 -27.36 -6.40
C ASP A 5 -21.10 -26.14 -6.27
N PHE A 6 -19.87 -26.37 -5.80
CA PHE A 6 -18.89 -25.32 -5.56
C PHE A 6 -18.56 -24.54 -6.83
N ASP A 7 -18.73 -25.14 -8.01
CA ASP A 7 -18.49 -24.51 -9.31
C ASP A 7 -19.49 -23.38 -9.60
N LYS A 8 -20.66 -23.38 -8.95
CA LYS A 8 -21.67 -22.30 -9.10
C LYS A 8 -21.50 -21.14 -8.13
N ILE A 9 -20.59 -21.26 -7.16
CA ILE A 9 -20.40 -20.21 -6.14
C ILE A 9 -19.86 -18.92 -6.77
N PRO A 10 -18.82 -18.91 -7.64
CA PRO A 10 -18.31 -17.67 -8.24
C PRO A 10 -19.38 -16.87 -8.98
N ALA A 11 -20.18 -17.54 -9.84
CA ALA A 11 -21.30 -16.92 -10.54
C ALA A 11 -22.38 -16.39 -9.58
N SER A 12 -22.63 -17.09 -8.47
CA SER A 12 -23.56 -16.62 -7.44
C SER A 12 -23.04 -15.37 -6.73
N VAL A 13 -21.73 -15.30 -6.46
CA VAL A 13 -21.08 -14.13 -5.85
C VAL A 13 -21.16 -12.92 -6.78
N GLU A 14 -20.89 -13.07 -8.09
CA GLU A 14 -21.08 -11.98 -9.07
C GLU A 14 -22.51 -11.42 -9.04
N LYS A 15 -23.53 -12.30 -9.01
CA LYS A 15 -24.93 -11.88 -8.92
C LYS A 15 -25.20 -11.02 -7.67
N TYR A 16 -24.62 -11.38 -6.53
CA TYR A 16 -24.76 -10.58 -5.31
C TYR A 16 -23.98 -9.26 -5.40
N PHE A 17 -22.84 -9.22 -6.08
CA PHE A 17 -22.13 -7.97 -6.35
C PHE A 17 -22.92 -7.02 -7.25
N ASP A 18 -23.63 -7.53 -8.26
CA ASP A 18 -24.54 -6.71 -9.06
C ASP A 18 -25.68 -6.13 -8.20
N GLN A 19 -26.26 -6.92 -7.29
CA GLN A 19 -27.27 -6.42 -6.34
C GLN A 19 -26.70 -5.36 -5.38
N ILE A 20 -25.46 -5.52 -4.91
CA ILE A 20 -24.77 -4.50 -4.09
C ILE A 20 -24.54 -3.22 -4.90
N HIS A 21 -24.25 -3.34 -6.19
CA HIS A 21 -24.10 -2.19 -7.09
C HIS A 21 -25.43 -1.45 -7.28
N GLU A 22 -26.55 -2.16 -7.46
CA GLU A 22 -27.89 -1.55 -7.54
C GLU A 22 -28.24 -0.73 -6.29
N ILE A 23 -27.85 -1.22 -5.09
CA ILE A 23 -28.17 -0.55 -3.82
C ILE A 23 -27.19 0.58 -3.51
N THR A 24 -25.90 0.39 -3.78
CA THR A 24 -24.84 1.26 -3.25
C THR A 24 -24.10 2.06 -4.31
N GLY A 25 -24.31 1.78 -5.59
CA GLY A 25 -23.51 2.31 -6.71
C GLY A 25 -22.11 1.71 -6.82
N ARG A 26 -21.62 0.98 -5.81
CA ARG A 26 -20.28 0.38 -5.81
C ARG A 26 -20.29 -0.95 -6.55
N ARG A 27 -19.52 -1.03 -7.64
CA ARG A 27 -19.36 -2.25 -8.43
C ARG A 27 -18.21 -3.07 -7.88
N TYR A 28 -18.44 -4.37 -7.74
CA TYR A 28 -17.45 -5.35 -7.31
C TYR A 28 -17.47 -6.53 -8.25
N HIS A 29 -16.33 -7.22 -8.36
CA HIS A 29 -16.19 -8.49 -9.06
C HIS A 29 -15.32 -9.44 -8.23
N CYS A 30 -15.38 -10.74 -8.51
CA CYS A 30 -14.54 -11.74 -7.85
C CYS A 30 -13.04 -11.44 -8.07
N TYR A 31 -12.72 -10.91 -9.24
CA TYR A 31 -11.40 -10.48 -9.67
C TYR A 31 -11.53 -9.10 -10.32
N GLU A 32 -10.89 -8.09 -9.75
CA GLU A 32 -11.03 -6.70 -10.19
C GLU A 32 -9.73 -6.19 -10.78
N TYR A 33 -9.76 -5.77 -12.04
CA TYR A 33 -8.59 -5.21 -12.72
C TYR A 33 -8.63 -3.68 -12.74
N PHE A 34 -7.47 -3.07 -12.47
CA PHE A 34 -7.26 -1.63 -12.52
C PHE A 34 -5.90 -1.31 -13.17
N GLY A 35 -5.83 -0.26 -13.99
CA GLY A 35 -4.62 0.16 -14.69
C GLY A 35 -4.83 0.31 -16.19
N HIS A 36 -3.76 0.20 -16.96
CA HIS A 36 -3.80 0.40 -18.40
C HIS A 36 -4.62 -0.70 -19.09
N PRO A 37 -5.55 -0.41 -20.02
CA PRO A 37 -6.38 -1.43 -20.67
C PRO A 37 -5.56 -2.46 -21.46
N GLU A 38 -4.40 -2.03 -21.96
CA GLU A 38 -3.42 -2.88 -22.67
C GLU A 38 -2.17 -3.15 -21.83
N ALA A 39 -2.31 -3.37 -20.51
CA ALA A 39 -1.14 -3.61 -19.66
C ALA A 39 -0.34 -4.84 -20.14
N GLU A 40 0.99 -4.70 -20.09
CA GLU A 40 1.97 -5.75 -20.38
C GLU A 40 2.45 -6.41 -19.08
N THR A 41 2.46 -5.67 -17.96
CA THR A 41 2.81 -6.17 -16.63
C THR A 41 1.64 -5.99 -15.67
N VAL A 42 1.16 -7.08 -15.06
CA VAL A 42 0.04 -7.07 -14.12
C VAL A 42 0.46 -7.64 -12.77
N VAL A 43 0.27 -6.88 -11.71
CA VAL A 43 0.44 -7.36 -10.33
C VAL A 43 -0.84 -8.04 -9.86
N VAL A 44 -0.76 -9.21 -9.25
CA VAL A 44 -1.92 -9.91 -8.66
C VAL A 44 -1.78 -9.91 -7.15
N ILE A 45 -2.80 -9.44 -6.44
CA ILE A 45 -2.75 -9.29 -4.98
C ILE A 45 -4.11 -9.51 -4.33
N LEU A 46 -4.10 -10.05 -3.11
CA LEU A 46 -5.26 -10.23 -2.25
C LEU A 46 -5.19 -9.26 -1.07
N GLY A 47 -6.35 -8.74 -0.67
CA GLY A 47 -6.53 -8.01 0.58
C GLY A 47 -6.37 -6.50 0.48
N ALA A 48 -6.19 -5.90 1.66
CA ALA A 48 -6.19 -4.46 1.88
C ALA A 48 -5.03 -3.79 1.12
N SER A 49 -3.82 -4.35 1.27
CA SER A 49 -2.57 -3.90 0.64
C SER A 49 -2.65 -3.73 -0.89
N GLY A 50 -3.61 -4.38 -1.56
CA GLY A 50 -3.89 -4.14 -2.98
C GLY A 50 -4.41 -2.73 -3.31
N ALA A 51 -4.88 -1.97 -2.32
CA ALA A 51 -5.28 -0.57 -2.49
C ALA A 51 -4.07 0.31 -2.83
N THR A 52 -2.94 0.17 -2.12
CA THR A 52 -1.69 0.86 -2.42
C THR A 52 -1.17 0.51 -3.81
N VAL A 53 -1.20 -0.78 -4.17
CA VAL A 53 -0.79 -1.23 -5.52
C VAL A 53 -1.67 -0.63 -6.60
N GLN A 54 -2.99 -0.57 -6.38
CA GLN A 54 -3.93 0.06 -7.30
C GLN A 54 -3.66 1.55 -7.49
N LEU A 55 -3.39 2.29 -6.41
CA LEU A 55 -3.06 3.71 -6.51
C LEU A 55 -1.86 3.96 -7.43
N VAL A 56 -0.78 3.19 -7.25
CA VAL A 56 0.43 3.31 -8.08
C VAL A 56 0.17 2.85 -9.51
N ALA A 57 -0.54 1.75 -9.71
CA ALA A 57 -0.86 1.22 -11.04
C ALA A 57 -1.71 2.21 -11.86
N GLU A 58 -2.74 2.80 -11.26
CA GLU A 58 -3.59 3.81 -11.90
C GLU A 58 -2.78 5.08 -12.22
N GLU A 59 -1.91 5.52 -11.32
CA GLU A 59 -1.05 6.69 -11.54
C GLU A 59 -0.05 6.47 -12.68
N TYR A 60 0.60 5.30 -12.73
CA TYR A 60 1.49 4.93 -13.83
C TYR A 60 0.74 4.74 -15.16
N ALA A 61 -0.47 4.19 -15.13
CA ALA A 61 -1.31 4.07 -16.32
C ALA A 61 -1.68 5.45 -16.90
N LYS A 62 -1.98 6.45 -16.05
CA LYS A 62 -2.18 7.85 -16.49
C LYS A 62 -0.96 8.44 -17.19
N GLN A 63 0.24 7.96 -16.85
CA GLN A 63 1.51 8.35 -17.47
C GLN A 63 1.84 7.52 -18.72
N GLY A 64 0.93 6.67 -19.18
CA GLY A 64 1.11 5.83 -20.37
C GLY A 64 1.92 4.57 -20.14
N LYS A 65 2.34 4.25 -18.90
CA LYS A 65 2.96 2.97 -18.61
C LYS A 65 1.93 1.86 -18.73
N LYS A 66 2.25 0.80 -19.48
CA LYS A 66 1.35 -0.35 -19.69
C LYS A 66 1.41 -1.31 -18.51
N VAL A 67 0.97 -0.83 -17.36
CA VAL A 67 0.94 -1.59 -16.11
C VAL A 67 -0.46 -1.65 -15.52
N GLY A 68 -0.70 -2.67 -14.70
CA GLY A 68 -1.95 -2.81 -13.97
C GLY A 68 -1.84 -3.67 -12.72
N VAL A 69 -2.96 -3.77 -12.01
CA VAL A 69 -3.15 -4.64 -10.86
C VAL A 69 -4.46 -5.40 -11.01
N LEU A 70 -4.46 -6.67 -10.64
CA LEU A 70 -5.64 -7.50 -10.47
C LEU A 70 -5.79 -7.82 -8.98
N ARG A 71 -6.87 -7.32 -8.39
CA ARG A 71 -7.21 -7.51 -6.98
C ARG A 71 -8.17 -8.68 -6.85
N ILE A 72 -7.82 -9.64 -6.00
CA ILE A 72 -8.66 -10.80 -5.72
C ILE A 72 -9.66 -10.45 -4.60
N ARG A 73 -10.95 -10.68 -4.83
CA ARG A 73 -12.01 -10.62 -3.80
C ARG A 73 -12.45 -12.01 -3.36
N LEU A 74 -12.68 -12.90 -4.33
CA LEU A 74 -13.02 -14.30 -4.06
C LEU A 74 -11.78 -15.18 -4.29
N PHE A 75 -11.10 -15.54 -3.22
CA PHE A 75 -9.95 -16.45 -3.31
C PHE A 75 -10.36 -17.93 -3.36
N ARG A 76 -11.48 -18.30 -2.73
CA ARG A 76 -12.01 -19.66 -2.70
C ARG A 76 -13.54 -19.67 -2.79
N PRO A 77 -14.14 -20.53 -3.64
CA PRO A 77 -13.47 -21.32 -4.68
C PRO A 77 -12.81 -20.42 -5.73
N PHE A 78 -11.62 -20.82 -6.21
CA PHE A 78 -10.88 -20.06 -7.21
C PHE A 78 -11.38 -20.46 -8.59
N ASP A 79 -11.78 -19.49 -9.41
CA ASP A 79 -12.26 -19.70 -10.77
C ASP A 79 -11.19 -19.28 -11.80
N PRO A 80 -10.51 -20.24 -12.45
CA PRO A 80 -9.49 -19.95 -13.45
C PRO A 80 -9.96 -19.13 -14.65
N GLU A 81 -11.20 -19.35 -15.09
CA GLU A 81 -11.75 -18.71 -16.29
C GLU A 81 -12.04 -17.24 -15.99
N MET A 82 -12.78 -16.97 -14.91
CA MET A 82 -13.09 -15.61 -14.48
C MET A 82 -11.82 -14.83 -14.12
N PHE A 83 -10.85 -15.47 -13.46
CA PHE A 83 -9.56 -14.84 -13.11
C PHE A 83 -8.79 -14.39 -14.35
N CYS A 84 -8.63 -15.29 -15.34
CA CYS A 84 -7.92 -14.95 -16.57
C CYS A 84 -8.70 -13.96 -17.44
N ALA A 85 -10.03 -14.02 -17.45
CA ALA A 85 -10.88 -13.10 -18.20
C ALA A 85 -10.83 -11.66 -17.66
N ALA A 86 -10.65 -11.49 -16.35
CA ALA A 86 -10.50 -10.17 -15.73
C ALA A 86 -9.18 -9.47 -16.10
N MET A 87 -8.17 -10.21 -16.57
CA MET A 87 -6.85 -9.66 -16.92
C MET A 87 -6.74 -9.31 -18.41
N PRO A 88 -6.07 -8.19 -18.79
CA PRO A 88 -5.78 -7.89 -20.18
C PRO A 88 -5.12 -9.06 -20.93
N LYS A 89 -5.53 -9.28 -22.18
CA LYS A 89 -4.92 -10.28 -23.07
C LYS A 89 -3.48 -9.93 -23.44
N THR A 90 -3.11 -8.66 -23.34
CA THR A 90 -1.78 -8.11 -23.60
C THR A 90 -0.77 -8.39 -22.50
N ALA A 91 -1.21 -8.88 -21.33
CA ALA A 91 -0.32 -9.17 -20.22
C ALA A 91 0.71 -10.24 -20.61
N LYS A 92 1.99 -9.88 -20.52
CA LYS A 92 3.16 -10.73 -20.77
C LYS A 92 3.85 -11.14 -19.47
N VAL A 93 3.70 -10.33 -18.42
CA VAL A 93 4.29 -10.56 -17.10
C VAL A 93 3.22 -10.45 -16.03
N VAL A 94 3.15 -11.45 -15.16
CA VAL A 94 2.24 -11.49 -14.02
C VAL A 94 3.01 -11.67 -12.73
N VAL A 95 2.88 -10.70 -11.84
CA VAL A 95 3.62 -10.63 -10.57
C VAL A 95 2.68 -10.92 -9.41
N CYS A 96 2.78 -12.10 -8.81
CA CYS A 96 1.88 -12.53 -7.74
C CYS A 96 2.45 -12.14 -6.37
N LEU A 97 1.72 -11.33 -5.59
CA LEU A 97 2.15 -10.88 -4.27
C LEU A 97 1.44 -11.63 -3.15
N ASP A 98 2.18 -12.48 -2.45
CA ASP A 98 1.71 -13.27 -1.31
C ASP A 98 2.13 -12.63 0.02
N ARG A 99 1.16 -12.47 0.93
CA ARG A 99 1.40 -11.95 2.30
C ARG A 99 1.81 -13.04 3.30
N ALA A 100 1.64 -14.31 2.93
CA ALA A 100 1.92 -15.44 3.83
C ALA A 100 3.40 -15.85 3.73
N PRO A 101 4.12 -15.97 4.87
CA PRO A 101 5.45 -16.58 4.92
C PRO A 101 5.31 -18.11 4.86
N GLU A 102 4.66 -18.62 3.82
CA GLU A 102 4.80 -20.03 3.50
C GLU A 102 6.24 -20.22 3.02
N PHE A 103 7.08 -20.78 3.89
CA PHE A 103 8.47 -21.19 3.60
C PHE A 103 8.49 -22.44 2.69
N VAL A 104 7.68 -22.44 1.65
CA VAL A 104 7.54 -23.55 0.72
C VAL A 104 8.27 -23.19 -0.56
N GLN A 105 9.16 -24.09 -1.00
CA GLN A 105 9.95 -23.91 -2.23
C GLN A 105 9.07 -23.76 -3.48
N ALA A 106 7.81 -24.19 -3.42
CA ALA A 106 6.85 -24.15 -4.53
C ALA A 106 6.21 -22.77 -4.77
N GLY A 107 6.62 -21.73 -4.02
CA GLY A 107 6.05 -20.39 -4.10
C GLY A 107 4.77 -20.21 -3.26
N GLY A 108 4.27 -18.97 -3.24
CA GLY A 108 3.08 -18.59 -2.47
C GLY A 108 1.75 -19.09 -3.09
N LEU A 109 0.65 -18.94 -2.34
CA LEU A 109 -0.65 -19.46 -2.74
C LEU A 109 -1.20 -18.76 -3.98
N ILE A 110 -1.11 -17.43 -4.05
CA ILE A 110 -1.57 -16.65 -5.21
C ILE A 110 -0.74 -17.01 -6.44
N TYR A 111 0.59 -17.14 -6.27
CA TYR A 111 1.46 -17.61 -7.34
C TYR A 111 1.01 -18.97 -7.89
N ARG A 112 0.76 -19.95 -7.02
CA ARG A 112 0.36 -21.31 -7.43
C ARG A 112 -1.00 -21.34 -8.12
N GLU A 113 -2.00 -20.64 -7.60
CA GLU A 113 -3.32 -20.54 -8.24
C GLU A 113 -3.22 -19.85 -9.60
N THR A 114 -2.43 -18.79 -9.70
CA THR A 114 -2.19 -18.07 -10.97
C THR A 114 -1.54 -18.98 -11.99
N MET A 115 -0.52 -19.75 -11.60
CA MET A 115 0.13 -20.73 -12.49
C MET A 115 -0.87 -21.77 -13.01
N VAL A 116 -1.68 -22.37 -12.14
CA VAL A 116 -2.70 -23.35 -12.52
C VAL A 116 -3.76 -22.72 -13.42
N ALA A 117 -4.19 -21.49 -13.12
CA ALA A 117 -5.21 -20.80 -13.90
C ALA A 117 -4.72 -20.49 -15.31
N MET A 118 -3.52 -19.91 -15.43
CA MET A 118 -2.89 -19.63 -16.71
C MET A 118 -2.63 -20.92 -17.51
N MET A 119 -2.31 -22.03 -16.84
CA MET A 119 -2.16 -23.34 -17.50
C MET A 119 -3.48 -23.82 -18.08
N LYS A 120 -4.55 -23.83 -17.28
CA LYS A 120 -5.90 -24.27 -17.71
C LYS A 120 -6.45 -23.44 -18.87
N GLN A 121 -6.08 -22.15 -18.93
CA GLN A 121 -6.50 -21.22 -19.97
C GLN A 121 -5.50 -21.14 -21.15
N ASN A 122 -4.51 -22.04 -21.23
CA ASN A 122 -3.48 -22.07 -22.27
C ASN A 122 -2.72 -20.74 -22.47
N ARG A 123 -2.51 -19.98 -21.39
CA ARG A 123 -1.80 -18.67 -21.41
C ARG A 123 -0.34 -18.75 -21.02
N LEU A 124 0.10 -19.81 -20.32
CA LEU A 124 1.48 -19.91 -19.79
C LEU A 124 2.58 -19.85 -20.86
N THR A 125 2.29 -20.19 -22.12
CA THR A 125 3.28 -20.13 -23.20
C THR A 125 3.73 -18.70 -23.52
N ASN A 126 2.88 -17.71 -23.25
CA ASN A 126 3.09 -16.31 -23.61
C ASN A 126 3.24 -15.38 -22.39
N VAL A 127 3.10 -15.92 -21.18
CA VAL A 127 3.05 -15.15 -19.93
C VAL A 127 4.09 -15.68 -18.95
N LYS A 128 5.03 -14.82 -18.55
CA LYS A 128 5.92 -15.08 -17.42
C LYS A 128 5.18 -14.79 -16.12
N VAL A 129 5.08 -15.77 -15.24
CA VAL A 129 4.55 -15.58 -13.88
C VAL A 129 5.70 -15.61 -12.89
N THR A 130 5.70 -14.69 -11.92
CA THR A 130 6.69 -14.59 -10.84
C THR A 130 6.01 -14.42 -9.49
N GLY A 131 6.65 -14.89 -8.42
CA GLY A 131 6.12 -14.82 -7.05
C GLY A 131 6.91 -13.84 -6.17
N GLY A 132 6.23 -12.83 -5.63
CA GLY A 132 6.76 -11.91 -4.63
C GLY A 132 6.16 -12.19 -3.26
N ARG A 133 6.97 -12.05 -2.22
CA ARG A 133 6.48 -12.04 -0.83
C ARG A 133 6.62 -10.65 -0.23
N TYR A 134 5.60 -10.18 0.46
CA TYR A 134 5.60 -8.87 1.11
C TYR A 134 5.07 -8.98 2.54
N SER A 135 5.20 -7.90 3.30
CA SER A 135 4.70 -7.79 4.68
C SER A 135 5.32 -8.77 5.69
N TYR A 136 6.61 -9.08 5.50
CA TYR A 136 7.38 -9.71 6.57
C TYR A 136 7.32 -8.86 7.84
N LEU A 137 7.12 -9.50 9.00
CA LEU A 137 7.09 -8.84 10.31
C LEU A 137 5.99 -7.77 10.49
N GLY A 138 4.96 -7.77 9.64
CA GLY A 138 3.82 -6.86 9.76
C GLY A 138 4.01 -5.49 9.11
N PHE A 139 5.10 -5.26 8.36
CA PHE A 139 5.25 -4.05 7.55
C PHE A 139 4.23 -4.05 6.41
N GLU A 140 3.60 -2.92 6.09
CA GLU A 140 2.71 -2.84 4.93
C GLU A 140 3.51 -2.62 3.64
N ILE A 141 2.90 -2.94 2.49
CA ILE A 141 3.50 -2.59 1.20
C ILE A 141 3.35 -1.08 0.97
N THR A 142 4.46 -0.43 0.65
CA THR A 142 4.51 1.03 0.44
C THR A 142 4.53 1.38 -1.06
N PRO A 143 4.22 2.63 -1.45
CA PRO A 143 4.41 3.10 -2.83
C PRO A 143 5.82 2.84 -3.36
N LYS A 144 6.83 2.96 -2.49
CA LYS A 144 8.23 2.63 -2.76
C LYS A 144 8.42 1.18 -3.20
N ASP A 145 7.81 0.23 -2.48
CA ASP A 145 7.90 -1.20 -2.83
C ASP A 145 7.21 -1.49 -4.18
N VAL A 146 6.06 -0.85 -4.43
CA VAL A 146 5.32 -1.02 -5.69
C VAL A 146 6.07 -0.40 -6.87
N MET A 147 6.74 0.74 -6.67
CA MET A 147 7.65 1.31 -7.65
C MET A 147 8.78 0.33 -7.99
N ALA A 148 9.43 -0.27 -6.98
CA ALA A 148 10.49 -1.26 -7.19
C ALA A 148 10.00 -2.47 -7.99
N ILE A 149 8.77 -2.93 -7.73
CA ILE A 149 8.12 -4.01 -8.49
C ILE A 149 7.97 -3.61 -9.95
N TYR A 150 7.35 -2.46 -10.25
CA TYR A 150 7.17 -2.07 -11.65
C TYR A 150 8.51 -1.78 -12.35
N GLN A 151 9.49 -1.16 -11.70
CA GLN A 151 10.83 -1.00 -12.30
C GLN A 151 11.50 -2.35 -12.60
N GLN A 152 11.33 -3.36 -11.75
CA GLN A 152 11.90 -4.69 -11.98
C GLN A 152 11.16 -5.50 -13.05
N PHE A 153 9.84 -5.36 -13.16
CA PHE A 153 9.00 -6.27 -13.97
C PHE A 153 8.33 -5.61 -15.17
N TYR A 154 8.47 -4.29 -15.35
CA TYR A 154 8.01 -3.55 -16.53
C TYR A 154 9.19 -2.92 -17.29
N ASP A 155 10.14 -2.29 -16.59
CA ASP A 155 11.25 -1.59 -17.26
C ASP A 155 12.40 -2.53 -17.68
N LYS A 156 12.49 -3.74 -17.10
CA LYS A 156 13.56 -4.71 -17.38
C LYS A 156 13.10 -5.88 -18.26
N PRO A 157 14.02 -6.50 -19.03
CA PRO A 157 13.68 -7.63 -19.89
C PRO A 157 13.29 -8.88 -19.09
N VAL A 158 12.41 -9.70 -19.68
CA VAL A 158 11.79 -10.88 -19.03
C VAL A 158 12.84 -11.90 -18.58
N GLU A 159 13.94 -12.03 -19.32
CA GLU A 159 15.04 -12.95 -19.04
C GLU A 159 15.79 -12.60 -17.75
N SER A 160 15.77 -11.33 -17.35
CA SER A 160 16.42 -10.84 -16.12
C SER A 160 15.53 -10.92 -14.88
N MET A 161 14.26 -11.31 -15.04
CA MET A 161 13.28 -11.28 -13.96
C MET A 161 13.49 -12.47 -13.01
N PRO A 162 13.58 -12.23 -11.68
CA PRO A 162 13.69 -13.32 -10.73
C PRO A 162 12.40 -14.15 -10.69
N CYS A 163 12.53 -15.45 -10.44
CA CYS A 163 11.37 -16.34 -10.24
C CYS A 163 10.67 -16.07 -8.90
N GLU A 164 11.45 -15.70 -7.87
CA GLU A 164 10.94 -15.31 -6.57
C GLU A 164 11.65 -14.05 -6.05
N PHE A 165 10.93 -13.17 -5.36
CA PHE A 165 11.51 -12.00 -4.71
C PHE A 165 10.82 -11.68 -3.38
N VAL A 166 11.41 -10.76 -2.62
CA VAL A 166 10.83 -10.19 -1.39
C VAL A 166 10.80 -8.67 -1.44
N CYS A 167 9.75 -8.08 -0.86
CA CYS A 167 9.58 -6.63 -0.71
C CYS A 167 9.66 -6.21 0.76
N GLY A 168 10.02 -4.94 1.00
CA GLY A 168 10.04 -4.34 2.34
C GLY A 168 11.19 -4.76 3.27
N ILE A 169 12.07 -5.68 2.84
CA ILE A 169 13.22 -6.14 3.63
C ILE A 169 14.50 -6.21 2.80
N ILE A 170 15.64 -6.15 3.48
CA ILE A 170 16.95 -6.50 2.93
C ILE A 170 17.21 -7.97 3.28
N ASP A 171 17.20 -8.84 2.27
CA ASP A 171 17.46 -10.28 2.37
C ASP A 171 18.89 -10.52 1.89
N ASP A 172 19.84 -10.29 2.78
CA ASP A 172 21.28 -10.49 2.59
C ASP A 172 21.71 -11.97 2.62
N LEU A 173 20.80 -12.87 3.01
CA LEU A 173 21.04 -14.30 3.03
C LEU A 173 20.72 -14.97 1.70
N ARG A 174 19.56 -14.67 1.12
CA ARG A 174 19.11 -15.30 -0.13
C ARG A 174 19.22 -14.38 -1.35
N ASN A 175 19.53 -13.10 -1.13
CA ASN A 175 19.63 -12.07 -2.17
C ASN A 175 18.38 -12.00 -3.05
N LYS A 176 17.20 -12.07 -2.43
CA LYS A 176 15.89 -12.04 -3.10
C LYS A 176 15.21 -10.67 -3.04
N SER A 177 15.82 -9.68 -2.40
CA SER A 177 15.25 -8.34 -2.33
C SER A 177 15.31 -7.64 -3.68
N LEU A 178 14.28 -6.83 -3.95
CA LEU A 178 14.32 -5.94 -5.11
C LEU A 178 15.38 -4.85 -4.92
N PRO A 179 15.93 -4.31 -6.03
CA PRO A 179 16.86 -3.18 -5.96
C PRO A 179 16.25 -1.98 -5.23
N LYS A 180 17.10 -1.19 -4.57
CA LYS A 180 16.69 0.08 -3.99
C LYS A 180 16.26 1.04 -5.09
N VAL A 181 15.19 1.78 -4.83
CA VAL A 181 14.70 2.85 -5.70
C VAL A 181 15.18 4.21 -5.18
N ASP A 182 15.24 5.17 -6.09
CA ASP A 182 15.61 6.55 -5.78
C ASP A 182 14.56 7.21 -4.87
N GLN A 183 15.01 7.94 -3.85
CA GLN A 183 14.12 8.54 -2.84
C GLN A 183 13.41 9.79 -3.38
N GLU A 184 14.02 10.52 -4.30
CA GLU A 184 13.40 11.67 -4.95
C GLU A 184 12.26 11.21 -5.85
N GLU A 185 12.47 10.14 -6.64
CA GLU A 185 11.41 9.53 -7.46
C GLU A 185 10.23 9.04 -6.59
N VAL A 186 10.52 8.44 -5.43
CA VAL A 186 9.48 7.99 -4.48
C VAL A 186 8.68 9.18 -3.95
N ALA A 187 9.35 10.26 -3.55
CA ALA A 187 8.68 11.47 -3.08
C ALA A 187 7.80 12.09 -4.18
N GLU A 188 8.27 12.13 -5.42
CA GLU A 188 7.48 12.58 -6.57
C GLU A 188 6.25 11.69 -6.81
N LEU A 189 6.42 10.36 -6.74
CA LEU A 189 5.31 9.43 -6.87
C LEU A 189 4.27 9.70 -5.78
N GLU A 190 4.69 9.78 -4.51
CA GLU A 190 3.77 10.01 -3.39
C GLU A 190 3.01 11.33 -3.49
N ASN A 191 3.67 12.40 -3.96
CA ASN A 191 3.02 13.69 -4.23
C ASN A 191 1.97 13.61 -5.37
N LYS A 192 2.15 12.70 -6.34
CA LYS A 192 1.16 12.41 -7.38
C LYS A 192 0.03 11.51 -6.85
N LEU A 193 0.34 10.59 -5.94
CA LEU A 193 -0.64 9.72 -5.30
C LEU A 193 -1.61 10.50 -4.41
N LEU A 194 -1.06 11.38 -3.58
CA LEU A 194 -1.79 12.21 -2.62
C LEU A 194 -1.52 13.69 -2.94
N PRO A 195 -2.52 14.42 -3.43
CA PRO A 195 -2.33 15.79 -3.88
C PRO A 195 -2.04 16.74 -2.71
N ALA A 196 -1.43 17.89 -2.98
CA ALA A 196 -0.97 18.83 -1.96
C ALA A 196 -2.09 19.34 -1.00
N GLN A 197 -3.35 19.29 -1.41
CA GLN A 197 -4.49 19.66 -0.56
C GLN A 197 -4.80 18.63 0.53
N VAL A 198 -4.21 17.43 0.47
CA VAL A 198 -4.30 16.42 1.53
C VAL A 198 -3.29 16.79 2.61
N ASN A 199 -3.80 17.14 3.78
CA ASN A 199 -2.98 17.37 4.96
C ASN A 199 -2.54 16.03 5.54
N GLN A 200 -1.23 15.83 5.64
CA GLN A 200 -0.63 14.63 6.21
C GLN A 200 0.02 14.97 7.54
N SER A 201 -0.44 14.34 8.62
CA SER A 201 -0.03 14.61 9.98
C SER A 201 0.42 13.35 10.71
N VAL A 202 1.52 13.43 11.46
CA VAL A 202 2.02 12.33 12.29
C VAL A 202 2.06 12.79 13.75
N LEU A 203 1.39 12.06 14.63
CA LEU A 203 1.34 12.38 16.06
C LEU A 203 2.02 11.26 16.86
N TYR A 204 3.08 11.62 17.57
CA TYR A 204 3.80 10.76 18.49
C TYR A 204 3.28 10.97 19.92
N GLY A 205 2.90 9.89 20.58
CA GLY A 205 2.39 9.94 21.96
C GLY A 205 2.74 8.71 22.76
N ILE A 206 2.54 8.78 24.08
CA ILE A 206 2.75 7.66 24.99
C ILE A 206 1.45 6.86 25.14
N GLY A 207 1.56 5.53 25.21
CA GLY A 207 0.46 4.64 25.55
C GLY A 207 -0.17 5.02 26.89
N SER A 208 -1.49 5.17 26.91
CA SER A 208 -2.32 5.68 28.04
C SER A 208 -2.35 7.20 28.22
N HIS A 209 -1.74 7.99 27.33
CA HIS A 209 -1.75 9.48 27.40
C HIS A 209 -2.96 10.12 26.69
N GLY A 210 -3.90 9.33 26.15
CA GLY A 210 -5.10 9.85 25.50
C GLY A 210 -4.93 10.36 24.07
N THR A 211 -3.70 10.47 23.52
CA THR A 211 -3.44 10.93 22.14
C THR A 211 -4.30 10.19 21.10
N ILE A 212 -4.35 8.86 21.17
CA ILE A 212 -5.13 8.04 20.22
C ILE A 212 -6.64 8.31 20.35
N GLY A 213 -7.15 8.45 21.58
CA GLY A 213 -8.55 8.74 21.84
C GLY A 213 -8.93 10.14 21.36
N ALA A 214 -8.09 11.13 21.62
CA ALA A 214 -8.26 12.50 21.14
C ALA A 214 -8.28 12.56 19.61
N SER A 215 -7.33 11.88 18.94
CA SER A 215 -7.29 11.77 17.48
C SER A 215 -8.56 11.13 16.93
N ARG A 216 -9.00 9.99 17.48
CA ARG A 216 -10.23 9.32 17.04
C ARG A 216 -11.46 10.23 17.20
N ASN A 217 -11.58 10.92 18.32
CA ASN A 217 -12.69 11.85 18.57
C ASN A 217 -12.65 13.03 17.60
N ALA A 218 -11.48 13.63 17.37
CA ALA A 218 -11.31 14.73 16.42
C ALA A 218 -11.73 14.32 15.01
N VAL A 219 -11.31 13.13 14.57
CA VAL A 219 -11.68 12.55 13.26
C VAL A 219 -13.19 12.39 13.14
N GLN A 220 -13.84 11.84 14.18
CA GLN A 220 -15.28 11.64 14.19
C GLN A 220 -16.03 12.98 14.17
N ILE A 221 -15.57 13.98 14.92
CA ILE A 221 -16.12 15.34 14.89
C ILE A 221 -16.01 15.91 13.47
N LEU A 222 -14.83 15.83 12.86
CA LEU A 222 -14.57 16.37 11.53
C LEU A 222 -15.46 15.73 10.45
N GLN A 223 -15.57 14.39 10.46
CA GLN A 223 -16.41 13.66 9.52
C GLN A 223 -17.91 13.95 9.72
N ASN A 224 -18.36 14.16 10.96
CA ASN A 224 -19.75 14.48 11.25
C ASN A 224 -20.10 15.96 11.00
N THR A 225 -19.11 16.86 11.00
CA THR A 225 -19.34 18.30 10.85
C THR A 225 -19.63 18.68 9.40
N ALA A 226 -18.94 18.06 8.43
CA ALA A 226 -19.14 18.38 7.02
C ALA A 226 -18.88 17.19 6.10
N SER A 227 -19.77 16.99 5.13
CA SER A 227 -19.70 15.90 4.13
C SER A 227 -18.55 16.07 3.13
N ASN A 228 -17.96 17.27 3.04
CA ASN A 228 -16.79 17.54 2.20
C ASN A 228 -15.46 17.30 2.91
N ILE A 229 -15.46 16.75 4.13
CA ILE A 229 -14.24 16.39 4.85
C ILE A 229 -14.07 14.86 4.80
N GLN A 230 -12.97 14.42 4.21
CA GLN A 230 -12.52 13.03 4.25
C GLN A 230 -11.31 12.93 5.15
N VAL A 231 -11.35 11.97 6.08
CA VAL A 231 -10.25 11.69 7.00
C VAL A 231 -9.94 10.20 6.98
N GLN A 232 -8.65 9.86 6.99
CA GLN A 232 -8.13 8.53 7.22
C GLN A 232 -7.17 8.57 8.40
N CYS A 233 -7.26 7.57 9.27
CA CYS A 233 -6.38 7.44 10.42
C CYS A 233 -5.88 6.02 10.58
N GLN A 234 -4.58 5.90 10.74
CA GLN A 234 -3.90 4.65 11.06
C GLN A 234 -3.11 4.85 12.35
N PHE A 235 -3.25 3.91 13.26
CA PHE A 235 -2.62 3.96 14.57
C PHE A 235 -1.65 2.79 14.72
N GLN A 236 -0.41 3.11 15.08
CA GLN A 236 0.62 2.15 15.40
C GLN A 236 0.85 2.14 16.91
N PHE A 237 1.03 0.94 17.45
CA PHE A 237 1.24 0.71 18.87
C PHE A 237 2.50 -0.12 19.06
N ASP A 238 3.27 0.23 20.09
CA ASP A 238 4.30 -0.64 20.64
C ASP A 238 3.66 -1.91 21.23
N GLY A 239 4.42 -3.02 21.29
CA GLY A 239 3.97 -4.28 21.89
C GLY A 239 3.80 -4.21 23.41
N LYS A 240 4.22 -3.11 24.04
CA LYS A 240 4.03 -2.85 25.47
C LYS A 240 2.58 -2.49 25.79
N LYS A 241 2.03 -3.11 26.84
CA LYS A 241 0.65 -2.85 27.31
C LYS A 241 0.40 -1.39 27.73
N SER A 242 1.41 -0.70 28.25
CA SER A 242 1.34 0.72 28.64
C SER A 242 2.71 1.38 28.56
N GLY A 243 2.74 2.72 28.44
CA GLY A 243 4.00 3.49 28.37
C GLY A 243 4.81 3.29 27.08
N GLY A 244 4.32 2.49 26.14
CA GLY A 244 4.92 2.28 24.83
C GLY A 244 4.70 3.46 23.88
N LEU A 245 5.47 3.49 22.80
CA LEU A 245 5.29 4.47 21.73
C LEU A 245 3.95 4.22 21.01
N THR A 246 3.24 5.30 20.72
CA THR A 246 2.09 5.30 19.82
C THR A 246 2.32 6.33 18.72
N VAL A 247 2.03 5.94 17.48
CA VAL A 247 2.16 6.82 16.32
C VAL A 247 0.81 6.87 15.61
N SER A 248 0.29 8.07 15.39
CA SER A 248 -0.96 8.30 14.65
C SER A 248 -0.63 8.92 13.30
N HIS A 249 -0.90 8.20 12.22
CA HIS A 249 -0.86 8.74 10.87
C HIS A 249 -2.26 9.22 10.50
N ILE A 250 -2.40 10.50 10.19
CA ILE A 250 -3.67 11.13 9.89
C ILE A 250 -3.56 11.80 8.53
N ARG A 251 -4.47 11.47 7.62
CA ARG A 251 -4.65 12.14 6.34
C ARG A 251 -6.00 12.83 6.32
N LEU A 252 -6.02 14.12 6.05
CA LEU A 252 -7.22 14.93 6.01
C LEU A 252 -7.31 15.70 4.70
N TYR A 253 -8.47 15.60 4.06
CA TYR A 253 -8.81 16.41 2.89
C TYR A 253 -10.15 17.08 3.10
N LYS A 254 -10.19 18.37 2.78
CA LYS A 254 -11.40 19.17 2.77
C LYS A 254 -11.63 19.64 1.33
N GLY A 255 -12.67 19.10 0.69
CA GLY A 255 -13.04 19.44 -0.68
C GLY A 255 -14.04 18.46 -1.27
N GLU A 256 -14.47 18.75 -2.50
CA GLU A 256 -15.52 18.00 -3.20
C GLU A 256 -14.97 17.01 -4.22
N ASN A 257 -13.64 16.96 -4.43
CA ASN A 257 -13.05 16.02 -5.39
C ASN A 257 -13.12 14.58 -4.86
N GLU A 258 -14.04 13.80 -5.42
CA GLU A 258 -14.25 12.39 -5.05
C GLU A 258 -13.04 11.49 -5.34
N GLU A 259 -12.22 11.81 -6.35
CA GLU A 259 -10.99 11.07 -6.62
C GLU A 259 -10.02 11.20 -5.42
N TYR A 260 -9.89 12.39 -4.86
CA TYR A 260 -8.99 12.63 -3.72
C TYR A 260 -9.49 11.94 -2.46
N LYS A 261 -10.81 11.97 -2.23
CA LYS A 261 -11.43 11.23 -1.12
C LYS A 261 -11.16 9.72 -1.24
N LYS A 262 -11.33 9.15 -2.45
CA LYS A 262 -11.03 7.74 -2.73
C LYS A 262 -9.55 7.42 -2.51
N ARG A 263 -8.63 8.26 -3.01
CA ARG A 263 -7.19 8.08 -2.86
C ARG A 263 -6.75 8.04 -1.40
N ILE A 264 -7.32 8.89 -0.55
CA ILE A 264 -7.04 8.91 0.89
C ILE A 264 -7.53 7.64 1.60
N GLN A 265 -8.72 7.14 1.24
CA GLN A 265 -9.21 5.88 1.80
C GLN A 265 -8.35 4.68 1.40
N MET A 266 -7.75 4.72 0.22
CA MET A 266 -6.91 3.65 -0.32
C MET A 266 -5.44 3.74 0.11
N ALA A 267 -5.02 4.83 0.77
CA ALA A 267 -3.66 5.04 1.22
C ALA A 267 -3.37 4.23 2.50
N GLU A 268 -3.20 2.92 2.33
CA GLU A 268 -2.89 1.96 3.40
C GLU A 268 -1.38 1.80 3.62
N PHE A 269 -0.69 2.93 3.75
CA PHE A 269 0.73 2.99 4.05
C PHE A 269 1.01 4.15 5.00
N ASP A 270 2.16 4.09 5.68
CA ASP A 270 2.58 5.11 6.64
C ASP A 270 2.90 6.44 5.97
N ILE A 271 2.87 7.53 6.72
CA ILE A 271 3.22 8.86 6.19
C ILE A 271 4.74 9.02 6.23
N SER A 272 5.33 9.07 5.05
CA SER A 272 6.73 9.38 4.72
C SER A 272 6.98 10.86 4.46
N ASN A 273 5.92 11.62 4.13
CA ASN A 273 6.03 13.03 3.76
C ASN A 273 4.96 13.88 4.49
N ALA A 274 5.26 14.28 5.72
CA ALA A 274 4.32 14.93 6.65
C ALA A 274 4.40 16.47 6.59
N GLN A 275 3.25 17.13 6.63
CA GLN A 275 3.14 18.59 6.76
C GLN A 275 3.09 19.04 8.23
N TYR A 276 2.67 18.14 9.10
CA TYR A 276 2.53 18.39 10.53
C TYR A 276 3.05 17.20 11.33
N ILE A 277 3.99 17.44 12.24
CA ILE A 277 4.44 16.45 13.20
C ILE A 277 4.23 17.00 14.61
N ALA A 278 3.52 16.24 15.46
CA ALA A 278 3.44 16.57 16.88
C ALA A 278 4.11 15.50 17.73
N CYS A 279 4.90 15.93 18.71
CA CYS A 279 5.45 15.07 19.74
C CYS A 279 4.83 15.47 21.08
N HIS A 280 3.95 14.63 21.62
CA HIS A 280 3.25 14.91 22.89
C HIS A 280 4.07 14.49 24.12
N ALA A 281 5.29 13.99 23.93
CA ALA A 281 6.13 13.43 24.98
C ALA A 281 7.58 13.85 24.81
N GLU A 282 8.06 14.71 25.69
CA GLU A 282 9.39 15.32 25.61
C GLU A 282 10.52 14.28 25.57
N ASN A 283 10.41 13.20 26.37
CA ASN A 283 11.40 12.13 26.43
C ASN A 283 11.64 11.42 25.08
N TYR A 284 10.73 11.54 24.12
CA TYR A 284 10.88 10.95 22.80
C TYR A 284 11.80 11.77 21.88
N LEU A 285 12.00 13.06 22.16
CA LEU A 285 12.91 13.91 21.39
C LEU A 285 14.36 13.43 21.47
N GLN A 286 14.78 13.03 22.67
CA GLN A 286 16.13 12.49 22.89
C GLN A 286 16.25 11.04 22.41
N LYS A 287 15.17 10.27 22.54
CA LYS A 287 15.17 8.82 22.25
C LYS A 287 15.06 8.50 20.76
N TYR A 288 14.27 9.26 20.00
CA TYR A 288 13.98 8.99 18.60
C TYR A 288 14.49 10.15 17.73
N LYS A 289 15.79 10.13 17.42
CA LYS A 289 16.45 11.19 16.61
C LYS A 289 15.84 11.36 15.22
N ASN A 290 15.33 10.27 14.66
CA ASN A 290 14.80 10.20 13.31
C ASN A 290 13.32 10.60 13.20
N MET A 291 12.71 11.06 14.30
CA MET A 291 11.27 11.39 14.34
C MET A 291 10.85 12.44 13.31
N PHE A 292 11.76 13.36 12.98
CA PHE A 292 11.49 14.48 12.07
C PHE A 292 12.04 14.28 10.66
N GLU A 293 12.58 13.11 10.32
CA GLU A 293 13.14 12.84 8.98
C GLU A 293 12.08 13.00 7.88
N ASN A 294 10.83 12.69 8.20
CA ASN A 294 9.71 12.69 7.27
C ASN A 294 8.98 14.05 7.17
N ILE A 295 9.48 15.13 7.79
CA ILE A 295 8.82 16.45 7.71
C ILE A 295 9.12 17.14 6.38
N GLN A 296 8.09 17.64 5.71
CA GLN A 296 8.19 18.49 4.53
C GLN A 296 8.91 19.82 4.82
N GLU A 297 9.47 20.42 3.76
CA GLU A 297 9.94 21.81 3.87
C GLU A 297 8.79 22.74 4.23
N ASN A 298 9.04 23.66 5.17
CA ASN A 298 8.01 24.51 5.79
C ASN A 298 6.90 23.76 6.56
N GLY A 299 7.10 22.48 6.87
CA GLY A 299 6.20 21.72 7.73
C GLY A 299 6.20 22.25 9.17
N VAL A 300 5.10 22.03 9.87
CA VAL A 300 4.90 22.48 11.25
C VAL A 300 5.29 21.36 12.21
N VAL A 301 6.15 21.68 13.18
CA VAL A 301 6.49 20.79 14.28
C VAL A 301 5.93 21.36 15.58
N VAL A 302 5.14 20.56 16.31
CA VAL A 302 4.59 20.93 17.62
C VAL A 302 5.17 20.01 18.68
N LEU A 303 5.85 20.60 19.66
CA LEU A 303 6.50 19.87 20.74
C LEU A 303 5.81 20.19 22.06
N ASN A 304 5.50 19.13 22.82
CA ASN A 304 5.17 19.25 24.23
C ASN A 304 6.47 19.14 25.02
N ALA A 305 6.85 20.22 25.71
CA ALA A 305 8.05 20.31 26.54
C ALA A 305 7.76 21.16 27.77
N ASP A 306 8.41 20.84 28.89
CA ASP A 306 8.21 21.54 30.16
C ASP A 306 8.84 22.95 30.14
N SER A 307 9.89 23.17 29.35
CA SER A 307 10.52 24.48 29.18
C SER A 307 10.93 24.77 27.73
N HIS A 308 11.04 26.06 27.39
CA HIS A 308 11.55 26.49 26.09
C HIS A 308 13.06 26.20 25.93
N GLU A 309 13.80 26.05 27.02
CA GLU A 309 15.25 25.80 27.00
C GLU A 309 15.57 24.34 26.60
N ASP A 310 14.65 23.42 26.90
CA ASP A 310 14.76 22.00 26.57
C ASP A 310 14.39 21.69 25.11
N MET A 311 14.00 22.70 24.33
CA MET A 311 13.71 22.51 22.91
C MET A 311 15.00 22.15 22.15
N PRO A 312 15.03 20.98 21.47
CA PRO A 312 16.19 20.60 20.68
C PRO A 312 16.43 21.66 19.60
N GLN A 313 17.70 22.00 19.36
CA GLN A 313 18.08 22.80 18.20
C GLN A 313 17.83 21.98 16.93
N LEU A 314 16.59 21.97 16.45
CA LEU A 314 16.19 21.30 15.22
C LEU A 314 16.72 22.12 14.02
N ARG A 315 18.02 22.04 13.76
CA ARG A 315 18.58 22.44 12.47
C ARG A 315 18.44 21.24 11.55
N ARG A 316 17.83 21.43 10.38
CA ARG A 316 18.00 20.50 9.26
C ARG A 316 19.49 20.49 8.92
N GLU A 317 20.23 19.52 9.45
CA GLU A 317 21.49 19.14 8.84
C GLU A 317 21.12 18.63 7.45
N LYS A 318 21.48 19.38 6.40
CA LYS A 318 21.45 18.84 5.04
C LYS A 318 22.28 17.56 5.12
N HIS A 319 21.67 16.40 4.86
CA HIS A 319 22.42 15.16 4.70
C HIS A 319 23.63 15.47 3.81
N PRO A 320 24.87 15.16 4.24
CA PRO A 320 25.98 15.19 3.30
C PRO A 320 25.59 14.27 2.16
N SER A 321 25.62 14.77 0.93
CA SER A 321 25.57 13.94 -0.26
C SER A 321 26.50 12.76 -0.03
N GLN A 322 25.96 11.53 -0.05
CA GLN A 322 26.77 10.31 -0.04
C GLN A 322 27.53 10.24 -1.37
N ASN A 323 28.58 11.04 -1.45
CA ASN A 323 29.63 11.06 -2.44
C ASN A 323 30.90 11.41 -1.66
N GLU A 324 31.33 10.50 -0.79
CA GLU A 324 32.70 10.45 -0.31
C GLU A 324 32.96 9.07 0.32
N ALA A 325 33.96 8.39 -0.27
CA ALA A 325 34.55 7.08 0.00
C ALA A 325 33.88 5.84 -0.64
#